data_AF-A0A847NTP5-F1
#
_entry.id   AF-A0A847NTP5-F1
#
_cell.length_a   1.000
_cell.length_b   1.000
_cell.length_c   1.000
_cell.angle_alpha   90.00
_cell.angle_beta   90.00
_cell.angle_gamma   90.00
#
_symmetry.space_group_name_H-M   'P 1'
#
loop_
_entity.id
_entity.type
_entity.pdbx_description
1 polymer ?
#
loop_
_entity_poly.entity_id
_entity_poly.type
_entity_poly.pdbx_seq_one_letter_code
_entity_poly.pdbx_strand_id
1 'polypeptide(L)'
;MNKFEFYKDNKKMDLDGTITFNHDELKIIKDTSDYTIMLDFQKKQCQFTLKNHKLSLNINVINMNYFQEENCLIFNYILETEPEVKNTIKIMI
;
A
#
# COMPACT_ATOMS: atom_id res chain seq x y z
N MET A 1 -8.97 -15.28 -0.13
CA MET A 1 -7.78 -14.59 0.38
C MET A 1 -7.28 -13.72 -0.75
N ASN A 2 -7.24 -12.40 -0.55
CA ASN A 2 -6.92 -11.46 -1.63
C ASN A 2 -5.48 -11.67 -2.10
N LYS A 3 -5.25 -11.59 -3.42
CA LYS A 3 -3.89 -11.62 -3.98
C LYS A 3 -3.42 -10.19 -4.16
N PHE A 4 -2.24 -9.88 -3.64
CA PHE A 4 -1.63 -8.55 -3.73
C PHE A 4 -0.44 -8.56 -4.67
N GLU A 5 -0.32 -7.51 -5.48
CA GLU A 5 0.87 -7.23 -6.28
C GLU A 5 1.32 -5.79 -6.04
N PHE A 6 2.61 -5.60 -5.81
CA PHE A 6 3.21 -4.31 -5.51
C PHE A 6 4.19 -3.94 -6.60
N TYR A 7 4.18 -2.67 -7.00
CA TYR A 7 5.11 -2.16 -7.98
C TYR A 7 5.70 -0.84 -7.48
N LYS A 8 7.02 -0.70 -7.56
CA LYS A 8 7.74 0.56 -7.33
C LYS A 8 8.40 0.96 -8.63
N ASP A 9 8.01 2.12 -9.17
CA ASP A 9 8.47 2.62 -10.47
C ASP A 9 8.34 1.56 -11.59
N ASN A 10 7.13 1.01 -11.74
CA ASN A 10 6.79 -0.06 -12.69
C ASN A 10 7.55 -1.39 -12.52
N LYS A 11 8.40 -1.54 -11.50
CA LYS A 11 9.06 -2.80 -11.18
C LYS A 11 8.27 -3.55 -10.12
N LYS A 12 7.92 -4.81 -10.41
CA LYS A 12 7.24 -5.68 -9.45
C LYS A 12 8.15 -5.92 -8.24
N MET A 13 7.57 -5.79 -7.05
CA MET A 13 8.24 -6.00 -5.78
C MET A 13 7.70 -7.28 -5.15
N ASP A 14 8.61 -8.13 -4.70
CA ASP A 14 8.27 -9.26 -3.86
C ASP A 14 8.34 -8.82 -2.40
N LEU A 15 7.21 -8.93 -1.71
CA LEU A 15 7.07 -8.56 -0.31
C LEU A 15 6.86 -9.81 0.54
N ASP A 16 7.51 -9.84 1.70
CA ASP A 16 7.33 -10.85 2.73
C ASP A 16 6.20 -10.49 3.71
N GLY A 17 5.87 -11.44 4.59
CA GLY A 17 4.91 -11.23 5.67
C GLY A 17 3.44 -11.37 5.27
N THR A 18 2.57 -10.97 6.20
CA THR A 18 1.11 -11.05 6.00
C THR A 18 0.60 -9.70 5.54
N ILE A 19 -0.19 -9.69 4.48
CA ILE A 19 -0.79 -8.47 3.95
C ILE A 19 -2.31 -8.60 4.05
N THR A 20 -2.93 -7.57 4.60
CA THR A 20 -4.39 -7.47 4.75
C THR A 20 -4.90 -6.17 4.18
N PHE A 21 -6.15 -6.17 3.72
CA PHE A 21 -6.83 -4.99 3.22
C PHE A 21 -8.16 -4.82 3.95
N ASN A 22 -8.32 -3.68 4.61
CA ASN A 22 -9.58 -3.23 5.17
C ASN A 22 -10.28 -2.34 4.13
N HIS A 23 -11.36 -2.84 3.54
CA HIS A 23 -12.13 -2.13 2.53
C HIS A 23 -12.83 -0.87 3.07
N ASP A 24 -13.40 -0.92 4.27
CA ASP A 24 -14.19 0.18 4.84
C ASP A 24 -13.31 1.39 5.19
N GLU A 25 -12.10 1.12 5.66
CA GLU A 25 -11.14 2.16 6.04
C GLU A 25 -10.18 2.53 4.91
N LEU A 26 -10.22 1.81 3.78
CA LEU A 26 -9.21 1.86 2.69
C LEU A 26 -7.77 1.79 3.23
N LYS A 27 -7.51 0.80 4.09
CA LYS A 27 -6.21 0.58 4.72
C LYS A 27 -5.59 -0.72 4.27
N ILE A 28 -4.31 -0.68 3.90
CA ILE A 28 -3.50 -1.85 3.62
C ILE A 28 -2.47 -1.97 4.72
N ILE A 29 -2.43 -3.14 5.37
CA ILE A 29 -1.49 -3.42 6.45
C ILE A 29 -0.61 -4.59 6.04
N LYS A 30 0.70 -4.35 6.01
CA LYS A 30 1.73 -5.39 5.89
C LYS A 30 2.35 -5.57 7.26
N ASP A 31 2.35 -6.80 7.74
CA ASP A 31 2.86 -7.14 9.06
C ASP A 31 3.90 -8.27 8.97
N THR A 32 5.01 -8.11 9.69
CA THR A 32 6.08 -9.09 9.86
C THR A 32 6.40 -9.25 11.34
N SER A 33 7.30 -10.18 11.69
CA SER A 33 7.79 -10.31 13.07
C SER A 33 8.56 -9.08 13.57
N ASP A 34 9.12 -8.28 12.65
CA ASP A 34 10.02 -7.18 12.98
C ASP A 34 9.33 -5.81 12.86
N TYR A 35 8.49 -5.63 11.84
CA TYR A 35 7.91 -4.34 11.51
C TYR A 35 6.51 -4.44 10.89
N THR A 36 5.76 -3.36 11.04
CA THR A 36 4.45 -3.17 10.42
C THR A 36 4.49 -1.95 9.51
N ILE A 37 3.92 -2.06 8.31
CA ILE A 37 3.67 -0.93 7.41
C ILE A 37 2.15 -0.80 7.25
N MET A 38 1.62 0.38 7.49
CA MET A 38 0.22 0.71 7.25
C MET A 38 0.12 1.84 6.23
N LEU A 39 -0.57 1.57 5.11
CA LEU A 39 -0.97 2.58 4.14
C LEU A 39 -2.45 2.90 4.35
N ASP A 40 -2.72 4.14 4.75
CA ASP A 40 -4.06 4.68 4.96
C ASP A 40 -4.37 5.68 3.85
N PHE A 41 -5.19 5.27 2.88
CA PHE A 41 -5.51 6.09 1.71
C PHE A 41 -6.55 7.17 2.03
N GLN A 42 -7.36 7.01 3.09
CA GLN A 42 -8.27 8.05 3.55
C GLN A 42 -7.51 9.20 4.19
N LYS A 43 -6.54 8.89 5.06
CA LYS A 43 -5.68 9.88 5.73
C LYS A 43 -4.49 10.34 4.88
N LYS A 44 -4.28 9.72 3.71
CA LYS A 44 -3.15 9.97 2.81
C LYS A 44 -1.81 9.83 3.54
N GLN A 45 -1.66 8.74 4.29
CA GLN A 45 -0.51 8.52 5.15
C GLN A 45 0.05 7.09 5.03
N CYS A 46 1.37 6.98 5.11
CA CYS A 46 2.10 5.73 5.30
C CYS A 46 2.76 5.75 6.68
N GLN A 47 2.47 4.75 7.52
CA GLN A 47 3.08 4.59 8.83
C GLN A 47 3.97 3.35 8.85
N PHE A 48 5.21 3.54 9.30
CA PHE A 48 6.17 2.46 9.56
C PHE A 48 6.33 2.31 11.08
N THR A 49 6.08 1.11 11.58
CA THR A 49 6.30 0.76 12.99
C THR A 49 7.40 -0.29 13.06
N LEU A 50 8.50 0.04 13.74
CA LEU A 50 9.59 -0.90 14.02
C LEU A 50 9.75 -0.95 15.54
N LYS A 51 9.35 -2.07 16.16
CA LYS A 51 9.27 -2.20 17.63
C LYS A 51 8.45 -1.04 18.25
N ASN A 52 9.09 -0.17 19.03
CA ASN A 52 8.46 0.97 19.70
C ASN A 52 8.63 2.30 18.94
N HIS A 53 9.30 2.30 17.79
CA HIS A 53 9.49 3.49 16.97
C HIS A 53 8.45 3.56 15.87
N LYS A 54 7.89 4.76 15.68
CA LYS A 54 6.91 5.05 14.63
C LYS A 54 7.41 6.19 13.77
N LEU A 55 7.41 5.98 12.47
CA LEU A 55 7.62 7.00 11.46
C LEU A 55 6.35 7.13 10.64
N SER A 56 5.96 8.37 10.36
CA SER A 56 4.77 8.67 9.58
C SER A 56 5.13 9.59 8.45
N LEU A 57 4.79 9.19 7.23
CA LEU A 57 5.06 9.91 5.98
C LEU A 57 3.76 10.19 5.27
N ASN A 58 3.65 11.33 4.61
CA ASN A 58 2.51 11.59 3.75
C ASN A 58 2.66 10.85 2.42
N ILE A 59 1.51 10.45 1.85
CA ILE A 59 1.43 9.97 0.47
C ILE A 59 0.58 10.93 -0.36
N ASN A 60 0.96 11.10 -1.62
CA ASN A 60 0.11 11.70 -2.62
C ASN A 60 -0.62 10.58 -3.37
N VAL A 61 -1.94 10.49 -3.20
CA VAL A 61 -2.78 9.52 -3.91
C VAL A 61 -3.07 10.04 -5.31
N ILE A 62 -2.60 9.32 -6.33
CA ILE A 62 -2.80 9.67 -7.74
C ILE A 62 -4.21 9.28 -8.17
N ASN A 63 -4.57 8.01 -7.97
CA ASN A 63 -5.92 7.50 -8.20
C ASN A 63 -6.14 6.16 -7.48
N MET A 64 -7.41 5.80 -7.32
CA MET A 64 -7.87 4.51 -6.82
C MET A 64 -9.01 4.04 -7.72
N ASN A 65 -8.81 2.93 -8.42
CA ASN A 65 -9.76 2.46 -9.44
C ASN A 65 -10.12 0.99 -9.19
N TYR A 66 -11.39 0.65 -9.44
CA TYR A 66 -11.85 -0.73 -9.53
C TYR A 66 -11.99 -1.12 -11.01
N PHE A 67 -11.37 -2.23 -11.39
CA PHE A 67 -11.46 -2.81 -12.72
C PHE A 67 -12.31 -4.07 -12.64
N GLN A 68 -13.53 -3.99 -13.17
CA GLN A 68 -14.52 -5.06 -13.09
C GLN A 68 -14.09 -6.31 -13.87
N GLU A 69 -13.51 -6.15 -15.07
CA GLU A 69 -13.09 -7.27 -15.93
C GLU A 69 -12.04 -8.15 -15.26
N GLU A 70 -11.12 -7.55 -14.52
CA GLU A 70 -10.05 -8.25 -13.80
C GLU A 70 -10.39 -8.50 -12.32
N ASN A 71 -11.58 -8.07 -11.88
CA ASN A 71 -12.01 -8.01 -10.49
C ASN A 71 -10.89 -7.54 -9.54
N CYS A 72 -10.32 -6.36 -9.83
CA CYS A 72 -9.18 -5.86 -9.06
C CYS A 72 -9.30 -4.38 -8.68
N LEU A 73 -8.75 -4.03 -7.52
CA LEU A 73 -8.53 -2.65 -7.10
C LEU A 73 -7.09 -2.25 -7.36
N ILE A 74 -6.89 -1.08 -7.94
CA ILE A 74 -5.57 -0.50 -8.19
C ILE A 74 -5.44 0.82 -7.45
N PHE A 75 -4.44 0.90 -6.58
CA PHE A 75 -4.07 2.09 -5.83
C PHE A 75 -2.75 2.62 -6.37
N ASN A 76 -2.74 3.84 -6.92
CA ASN A 76 -1.53 4.51 -7.37
C ASN A 76 -1.21 5.68 -6.44
N TYR A 77 0.01 5.73 -5.91
CA TYR A 77 0.44 6.79 -4.99
C TYR A 77 1.94 7.10 -5.09
N ILE A 78 2.34 8.22 -4.51
CA ILE A 78 3.72 8.67 -4.38
C ILE A 78 3.99 8.92 -2.90
N LEU A 79 5.16 8.53 -2.39
CA LEU A 79 5.61 8.91 -1.05
C LEU A 79 6.21 10.32 -1.11
N GLU A 80 5.93 11.17 -0.14
CA GLU A 80 6.46 12.55 -0.13
C GLU A 80 8.00 12.62 -0.18
N THR A 81 8.67 11.59 0.34
CA THR A 81 10.12 11.45 0.35
C THR A 81 10.71 11.00 -0.98
N GLU A 82 9.88 10.50 -1.90
CA GLU A 82 10.29 9.97 -3.20
C GLU A 82 9.33 10.49 -4.32
N PRO A 83 9.29 11.82 -4.58
CA PRO A 83 8.26 12.44 -5.41
C PRO A 83 8.23 11.99 -6.87
N GLU A 84 9.36 11.46 -7.38
CA GLU A 84 9.49 10.96 -8.76
C GLU A 84 9.12 9.48 -8.87
N VAL A 85 8.86 8.80 -7.75
CA VAL A 85 8.62 7.36 -7.71
C VAL A 85 7.14 7.06 -7.56
N LYS A 86 6.56 6.53 -8.64
CA LYS A 86 5.19 6.03 -8.61
C LYS A 86 5.13 4.62 -8.02
N ASN A 87 4.27 4.44 -7.03
CA ASN A 87 3.97 3.15 -6.43
C ASN A 87 2.57 2.69 -6.83
N THR A 88 2.42 1.40 -7.09
CA THR A 88 1.15 0.78 -7.45
C THR A 88 0.90 -0.44 -6.57
N ILE A 89 -0.30 -0.54 -6.02
CA ILE A 89 -0.78 -1.76 -5.35
C ILE A 89 -2.00 -2.26 -6.11
N LYS A 90 -1.94 -3.51 -6.56
CA LYS A 90 -3.04 -4.23 -7.17
C LYS A 90 -3.57 -5.27 -6.19
N ILE A 91 -4.86 -5.23 -5.91
CA ILE A 91 -5.56 -6.18 -5.04
C ILE A 91 -6.57 -6.92 -5.88
N MET A 92 -6.35 -8.22 -6.11
CA MET A 92 -7.34 -9.10 -6.74
C MET A 92 -8.34 -9.53 -5.67
N ILE A 93 -9.62 -9.27 -5.93
CA ILE A 93 -10.75 -9.58 -5.04
C ILE A 93 -11.53 -10.80 -5.56
#